data_AF-A0A2V9QXQ0-F1
#
_entry.id   AF-A0A2V9QXQ0-F1
#
_cell.length_a   1.000
_cell.length_b   1.000
_cell.length_c   1.000
_cell.angle_alpha   90.00
_cell.angle_beta   90.00
_cell.angle_gamma   90.00
#
_symmetry.space_group_name_H-M   'P 1'
#
loop_
_entity.id
_entity.type
_entity.pdbx_description
1 polymer ?
#
loop_
_entity_poly.entity_id
_entity_poly.type
_entity_poly.pdbx_seq_one_letter_code
_entity_poly.pdbx_strand_id
1 'polypeptide(L)'
;MQRAKQDLSGAPVTVVLLSGGSANIRWLIELLRRDFDTELNQAEILTLKDFQEVVSKGLAAECARRYYTAEGDFSAVTYNRVCLILDPDESGHEIKKFIPRDVSLPKADIPGVLLPSASVLTAFRDRSMRWRVHLDRAPRRCLNYYFLRSSFDPNDIQNLQNVEEKTVHTPKNFRFDPDLTLELGVAEDGTATPRFIYRQGRTEADTVAQQGRPFFLDMTTGDSLPIGKAYLGLDFGTSNTSVSFVNQTSIQIFERRSQERSWNELVDLAACLPYPLSAPLAQYVSQTDPARLATAGRDFVESSLTLAAYTAYQEYCTLKGRAETRILKRLRKRSAGPAWGLFKDSMEQLGSQAMFSAAYRELLHSELKREIDNAVEIMAQHKHGKATEEMANPLRVVHILANIAHLAFGDNGFGIFQHVEKQRFSVNY
;
A
#
# COMPACT_ATOMS: atom_id res chain seq x y z
N MET A 1 19.38 26.60 5.58
CA MET A 1 20.80 26.15 5.57
C MET A 1 21.43 26.19 6.96
N GLN A 2 21.63 27.37 7.59
CA GLN A 2 22.34 27.46 8.88
C GLN A 2 21.71 26.64 10.03
N ARG A 3 20.37 26.58 10.10
CA ARG A 3 19.64 25.77 11.11
C ARG A 3 19.86 24.26 10.92
N ALA A 4 19.93 23.81 9.67
CA ALA A 4 20.15 22.40 9.32
C ALA A 4 21.61 21.95 9.50
N LYS A 5 22.59 22.87 9.54
CA LYS A 5 24.01 22.52 9.74
C LYS A 5 24.28 21.82 11.08
N GLN A 6 23.52 22.17 12.13
CA GLN A 6 23.61 21.50 13.43
C GLN A 6 23.03 20.07 13.38
N ASP A 7 21.90 19.90 12.71
CA ASP A 7 21.22 18.60 12.59
C ASP A 7 21.94 17.64 11.63
N LEU A 8 22.59 18.18 10.59
CA LEU A 8 23.36 17.41 9.60
C LEU A 8 24.70 16.89 10.14
N SER A 9 25.19 17.41 11.28
CA SER A 9 26.46 16.97 11.90
C SER A 9 27.67 16.91 10.92
N GLY A 10 27.71 17.80 9.92
CA GLY A 10 28.75 17.84 8.89
C GLY A 10 28.53 16.92 7.68
N ALA A 11 27.42 16.19 7.60
CA ALA A 11 27.06 15.42 6.41
C ALA A 11 26.71 16.34 5.22
N PRO A 12 27.19 16.02 3.99
CA PRO A 12 26.88 16.79 2.80
C PRO A 12 25.41 16.64 2.41
N VAL A 13 24.81 17.70 1.86
CA VAL A 13 23.48 17.64 1.27
C VAL A 13 23.62 17.02 -0.12
N THR A 14 23.11 15.81 -0.30
CA THR A 14 23.23 15.05 -1.57
C THR A 14 21.99 15.14 -2.45
N VAL A 15 20.83 15.47 -1.87
CA VAL A 15 19.55 15.59 -2.60
C VAL A 15 18.74 16.76 -2.05
N VAL A 16 18.20 17.59 -2.95
CA VAL A 16 17.26 18.67 -2.63
C VAL A 16 15.94 18.36 -3.33
N LEU A 17 14.90 18.12 -2.53
CA LEU A 17 13.54 17.89 -3.04
C LEU A 17 12.76 19.20 -3.07
N LEU A 18 12.34 19.62 -4.26
CA LEU A 18 11.47 20.78 -4.44
C LEU A 18 10.01 20.33 -4.48
N SER A 19 9.23 20.84 -3.53
CA SER A 19 7.81 20.55 -3.36
C SER A 19 7.01 21.83 -3.09
N GLY A 20 5.70 21.80 -3.38
CA GLY A 20 4.77 22.92 -3.25
C GLY A 20 4.55 23.71 -4.55
N GLY A 21 3.45 24.46 -4.65
CA GLY A 21 3.05 25.15 -5.89
C GLY A 21 4.06 26.18 -6.40
N SER A 22 4.86 26.79 -5.51
CA SER A 22 5.93 27.74 -5.87
C SER A 22 7.17 27.04 -6.44
N ALA A 23 7.32 25.73 -6.26
CA ALA A 23 8.42 24.94 -6.84
C ALA A 23 8.27 24.74 -8.36
N ASN A 24 7.11 25.08 -8.95
CA ASN A 24 6.90 25.06 -10.40
C ASN A 24 7.54 26.26 -11.13
N ILE A 25 8.09 27.21 -10.37
CA ILE A 25 8.80 28.36 -10.91
C ILE A 25 10.14 27.86 -11.47
N ARG A 26 10.23 27.69 -12.80
CA ARG A 26 11.35 27.00 -13.45
C ARG A 26 12.73 27.54 -13.08
N TRP A 27 12.88 28.86 -12.97
CA TRP A 27 14.13 29.53 -12.60
C TRP A 27 14.56 29.36 -11.14
N LEU A 28 13.73 28.75 -10.28
CA LEU A 28 14.06 28.49 -8.88
C LEU A 28 15.25 27.54 -8.74
N ILE A 29 15.41 26.59 -9.66
CA ILE A 29 16.54 25.65 -9.66
C ILE A 29 17.85 26.40 -9.94
N GLU A 30 17.82 27.31 -10.90
CA GLU A 30 18.93 28.16 -11.30
C GLU A 30 19.31 29.12 -10.18
N LEU A 31 18.32 29.70 -9.49
CA LEU A 31 18.55 30.52 -8.30
C LEU A 31 19.18 29.70 -7.16
N LEU A 32 18.69 28.49 -6.91
CA LEU A 32 19.25 27.62 -5.87
C LEU A 32 20.69 27.20 -6.17
N ARG A 33 20.98 26.87 -7.43
CA ARG A 33 22.34 26.54 -7.88
C ARG A 33 23.27 27.75 -7.78
N ARG A 34 22.80 28.94 -8.16
CA ARG A 34 23.61 30.18 -8.11
C ARG A 34 23.88 30.64 -6.68
N ASP A 35 22.85 30.66 -5.83
CA ASP A 35 22.90 31.31 -4.51
C ASP A 35 23.39 30.36 -3.41
N PHE A 36 23.38 29.04 -3.64
CA PHE A 36 23.84 28.01 -2.70
C PHE A 36 24.83 27.03 -3.33
N ASP A 37 25.60 27.46 -4.32
CA ASP A 37 26.58 26.64 -5.04
C ASP A 37 27.53 25.90 -4.09
N THR A 38 28.05 26.59 -3.07
CA THR A 38 28.98 25.99 -2.10
C THR A 38 28.36 24.88 -1.24
N GLU A 39 27.07 24.96 -0.94
CA GLU A 39 26.34 24.01 -0.11
C GLU A 39 25.63 22.90 -0.89
N LEU A 40 25.31 23.15 -2.17
CA LEU A 40 24.53 22.27 -3.04
C LEU A 40 25.29 21.80 -4.29
N ASN A 41 26.60 22.09 -4.40
CA ASN A 41 27.47 21.71 -5.53
C ASN A 41 27.28 20.25 -5.97
N GLN A 42 27.12 19.33 -5.01
CA GLN A 42 26.98 17.89 -5.26
C GLN A 42 25.53 17.41 -5.10
N ALA A 43 24.59 18.31 -4.83
CA ALA A 43 23.22 17.96 -4.55
C ALA A 43 22.40 17.83 -5.84
N GLU A 44 21.76 16.69 -6.02
CA GLU A 44 20.76 16.54 -7.08
C GLU A 44 19.48 17.29 -6.68
N ILE A 45 19.09 18.30 -7.47
CA ILE A 45 17.86 19.06 -7.23
C ILE A 45 16.73 18.41 -8.03
N LEU A 46 15.86 17.69 -7.33
CA LEU A 46 14.74 16.97 -7.91
C LEU A 46 13.46 17.78 -7.78
N THR A 47 12.77 17.97 -8.90
CA THR A 47 11.45 18.62 -8.94
C THR A 47 10.37 17.55 -9.01
N LEU A 48 9.50 17.52 -8.01
CA LEU A 48 8.43 16.53 -7.95
C LEU A 48 7.29 16.93 -8.88
N LYS A 49 6.90 16.02 -9.79
CA LYS A 49 5.91 16.29 -10.86
C LYS A 49 4.48 16.52 -10.33
N ASP A 50 4.11 15.93 -9.19
CA ASP A 50 2.78 16.04 -8.55
C ASP A 50 2.84 16.67 -7.16
N PHE A 51 3.35 17.90 -7.07
CA PHE A 51 3.54 18.63 -5.81
C PHE A 51 2.27 18.80 -4.96
N GLN A 52 1.07 18.73 -5.55
CA GLN A 52 -0.18 18.83 -4.79
C GLN A 52 -0.41 17.60 -3.90
N GLU A 53 -0.08 16.40 -4.38
CA GLU A 53 -0.38 15.15 -3.67
C GLU A 53 0.83 14.51 -2.97
N VAL A 54 2.05 14.99 -3.22
CA VAL A 54 3.28 14.41 -2.61
C VAL A 54 3.21 14.41 -1.08
N VAL A 55 2.73 15.51 -0.49
CA VAL A 55 2.64 15.65 0.96
C VAL A 55 1.52 14.75 1.51
N SER A 56 0.35 14.72 0.87
CA SER A 56 -0.76 13.86 1.27
C SER A 56 -0.46 12.36 1.10
N LYS A 57 0.23 11.98 0.01
CA LYS A 57 0.72 10.61 -0.26
C LYS A 57 1.81 10.21 0.73
N GLY A 58 2.76 11.10 0.99
CA GLY A 58 3.82 10.88 1.98
C GLY A 58 3.26 10.73 3.38
N LEU A 59 2.28 11.54 3.77
CA LEU A 59 1.56 11.42 5.04
C LEU A 59 0.76 10.11 5.11
N ALA A 60 0.00 9.76 4.06
CA ALA A 60 -0.75 8.50 4.01
C ALA A 60 0.17 7.28 4.13
N ALA A 61 1.32 7.31 3.45
CA ALA A 61 2.32 6.25 3.51
C ALA A 61 3.01 6.18 4.89
N GLU A 62 3.38 7.32 5.49
CA GLU A 62 4.02 7.35 6.80
C GLU A 62 3.06 7.01 7.94
N CYS A 63 1.78 7.40 7.84
CA CYS A 63 0.72 6.95 8.74
C CYS A 63 0.51 5.44 8.59
N ALA A 64 0.39 4.93 7.36
CA ALA A 64 0.29 3.49 7.14
C ALA A 64 1.51 2.75 7.73
N ARG A 65 2.74 3.27 7.54
CA ARG A 65 3.98 2.68 8.03
C ARG A 65 4.13 2.73 9.56
N ARG A 66 3.81 3.86 10.20
CA ARG A 66 3.92 4.02 11.67
C ARG A 66 2.87 3.24 12.44
N TYR A 67 1.72 2.98 11.83
CA TYR A 67 0.59 2.30 12.46
C TYR A 67 0.35 0.89 11.89
N TYR A 68 1.23 0.41 11.02
CA TYR A 68 1.29 -1.00 10.63
C TYR A 68 2.02 -1.79 11.73
N THR A 69 1.25 -2.49 12.55
CA THR A 69 1.74 -3.56 13.41
C THR A 69 1.19 -4.89 12.92
N ALA A 70 2.02 -5.92 12.87
CA ALA A 70 1.59 -7.29 12.54
C ALA A 70 0.52 -7.82 13.50
N GLU A 71 0.41 -7.22 14.69
CA GLU A 71 -0.64 -7.43 15.71
C GLU A 71 -1.53 -6.18 15.92
N GLY A 72 -1.56 -5.24 14.97
CA GLY A 72 -2.40 -4.05 15.05
C GLY A 72 -3.86 -4.34 14.70
N ASP A 73 -4.77 -3.95 15.61
CA ASP A 73 -6.24 -4.01 15.56
C ASP A 73 -6.91 -3.23 14.40
N PHE A 74 -6.34 -3.31 13.20
CA PHE A 74 -6.95 -2.81 11.98
C PHE A 74 -6.97 -3.91 10.93
N SER A 75 -7.36 -5.15 11.28
CA SER A 75 -8.21 -5.93 10.35
C SER A 75 -9.39 -5.06 9.97
N ALA A 76 -9.94 -5.16 8.75
CA ALA A 76 -11.02 -4.28 8.30
C ALA A 76 -12.20 -4.32 9.29
N VAL A 77 -12.20 -3.38 10.24
CA VAL A 77 -13.31 -3.13 11.13
C VAL A 77 -14.25 -2.35 10.25
N THR A 78 -15.24 -3.03 9.68
CA THR A 78 -16.49 -2.35 9.34
C THR A 78 -16.87 -1.60 10.60
N TYR A 79 -16.80 -0.27 10.55
CA TYR A 79 -17.28 0.63 11.61
C TYR A 79 -18.81 0.54 11.67
N ASN A 80 -19.35 -0.66 11.83
CA ASN A 80 -20.75 -0.89 12.09
C ASN A 80 -20.95 -0.53 13.55
N ARG A 81 -21.22 0.76 13.79
CA ARG A 81 -21.68 1.22 15.10
C ARG A 81 -22.98 0.50 15.42
N VAL A 82 -23.20 0.21 16.69
CA VAL A 82 -24.53 -0.24 17.13
C VAL A 82 -25.19 0.97 17.77
N CYS A 83 -26.15 1.54 17.05
CA CYS A 83 -26.97 2.64 17.53
C CYS A 83 -28.30 2.09 18.06
N LEU A 84 -28.87 2.75 19.08
CA LEU A 84 -30.18 2.45 19.63
C LEU A 84 -30.97 3.74 19.83
N ILE A 85 -32.19 3.75 19.29
CA ILE A 85 -33.21 4.75 19.58
C ILE A 85 -34.29 4.09 20.42
N LEU A 86 -34.76 4.82 21.43
CA LEU A 86 -35.85 4.41 22.29
C LEU A 86 -37.02 5.39 22.12
N ASP A 87 -38.24 4.89 22.14
CA ASP A 87 -39.44 5.72 22.08
C ASP A 87 -40.45 5.19 23.12
N PRO A 88 -40.48 5.79 24.32
CA PRO A 88 -41.38 5.37 25.38
C PRO A 88 -42.80 5.84 25.05
N ASP A 89 -43.76 4.91 25.08
CA ASP A 89 -45.19 5.16 24.89
C ASP A 89 -45.56 5.91 23.60
N GLU A 90 -44.79 5.74 22.52
CA GLU A 90 -45.01 6.42 21.23
C GLU A 90 -45.01 7.96 21.36
N SER A 91 -44.22 8.48 22.30
CA SER A 91 -44.16 9.92 22.61
C SER A 91 -43.11 10.68 21.81
N GLY A 92 -42.25 9.96 21.09
CA GLY A 92 -41.22 10.51 20.20
C GLY A 92 -39.89 9.77 20.34
N HIS A 93 -39.10 9.80 19.28
CA HIS A 93 -37.78 9.17 19.25
C HIS A 93 -36.80 9.90 20.19
N GLU A 94 -36.31 9.17 21.20
CA GLU A 94 -35.34 9.63 22.16
C GLU A 94 -33.93 9.08 21.83
N ILE A 95 -33.00 9.98 21.51
CA ILE A 95 -31.58 9.68 21.30
C ILE A 95 -30.83 9.98 22.60
N LYS A 96 -30.68 8.98 23.47
CA LYS A 96 -30.12 9.15 24.83
C LYS A 96 -28.68 8.68 24.96
N LYS A 97 -27.94 9.23 25.92
CA LYS A 97 -26.60 8.74 26.27
C LYS A 97 -26.72 7.43 27.06
N PHE A 98 -26.00 6.40 26.62
CA PHE A 98 -25.94 5.10 27.28
C PHE A 98 -24.69 5.02 28.15
N ILE A 99 -24.87 4.74 29.44
CA ILE A 99 -23.80 4.65 30.43
C ILE A 99 -23.47 3.17 30.65
N PRO A 100 -22.30 2.66 30.22
CA PRO A 100 -21.96 1.26 30.42
C PRO A 100 -21.86 0.93 31.91
N ARG A 101 -22.35 -0.26 32.28
CA ARG A 101 -22.25 -0.80 33.65
C ARG A 101 -21.01 -1.67 33.85
N ASP A 102 -20.51 -2.28 32.78
CA ASP A 102 -19.32 -3.12 32.79
C ASP A 102 -18.06 -2.28 32.47
N VAL A 103 -16.99 -2.49 33.24
CA VAL A 103 -15.73 -1.71 33.09
C VAL A 103 -15.05 -1.96 31.74
N SER A 104 -15.25 -3.14 31.16
CA SER A 104 -14.71 -3.54 29.86
C SER A 104 -15.48 -2.94 28.68
N LEU A 105 -16.66 -2.36 28.89
CA LEU A 105 -17.44 -1.75 27.81
C LEU A 105 -16.96 -0.33 27.52
N PRO A 106 -16.82 0.05 26.24
CA PRO A 106 -16.42 1.39 25.87
C PRO A 106 -17.49 2.40 26.28
N LYS A 107 -17.05 3.54 26.81
CA LYS A 107 -17.92 4.70 27.03
C LYS A 107 -18.08 5.43 25.71
N ALA A 108 -19.22 5.23 25.05
CA ALA A 108 -19.58 6.04 23.89
C ALA A 108 -19.95 7.46 24.34
N ASP A 109 -19.27 8.47 23.81
CA ASP A 109 -19.57 9.88 24.12
C ASP A 109 -20.69 10.48 23.27
N ILE A 110 -21.19 9.72 22.29
CA ILE A 110 -22.24 10.13 21.36
C ILE A 110 -23.59 9.58 21.83
N PRO A 111 -24.61 10.41 22.07
CA PRO A 111 -25.97 9.95 22.34
C PRO A 111 -26.48 9.00 21.25
N GLY A 112 -27.22 7.97 21.65
CA GLY A 112 -27.75 6.95 20.74
C GLY A 112 -26.77 5.86 20.36
N VAL A 113 -25.48 5.97 20.70
CA VAL A 113 -24.47 4.94 20.37
C VAL A 113 -24.25 4.01 21.57
N LEU A 114 -24.45 2.71 21.35
CA LEU A 114 -24.12 1.66 22.33
C LEU A 114 -22.67 1.19 22.16
N LEU A 115 -22.32 0.85 20.91
CA LEU A 115 -20.99 0.37 20.56
C LEU A 115 -20.41 1.24 19.43
N PRO A 116 -19.23 1.85 19.63
CA PRO A 116 -18.60 2.69 18.62
C PRO A 116 -17.95 1.88 17.49
N SER A 117 -17.81 0.56 17.67
CA SER A 117 -17.16 -0.35 16.74
C SER A 117 -17.67 -1.79 16.94
N ALA A 118 -17.86 -2.52 15.84
CA ALA A 118 -18.17 -3.95 15.84
C ALA A 118 -17.03 -4.81 16.41
N SER A 119 -15.79 -4.34 16.40
CA SER A 119 -14.64 -5.07 16.98
C SER A 119 -14.79 -5.31 18.49
N VAL A 120 -15.58 -4.47 19.17
CA VAL A 120 -15.88 -4.63 20.61
C VAL A 120 -16.73 -5.88 20.84
N LEU A 121 -17.61 -6.24 19.91
CA LEU A 121 -18.50 -7.40 20.05
C LEU A 121 -17.72 -8.72 20.17
N THR A 122 -16.53 -8.80 19.58
CA THR A 122 -15.66 -9.98 19.67
C THR A 122 -15.26 -10.30 21.11
N ALA A 123 -15.00 -9.27 21.93
CA ALA A 123 -14.62 -9.43 23.34
C ALA A 123 -15.80 -9.80 24.26
N PHE A 124 -17.04 -9.68 23.76
CA PHE A 124 -18.27 -9.95 24.48
C PHE A 124 -19.10 -11.07 23.85
N ARG A 125 -18.49 -11.91 23.00
CA ARG A 125 -19.13 -13.15 22.53
C ARG A 125 -19.57 -13.99 23.74
N ASP A 126 -20.83 -14.43 23.72
CA ASP A 126 -21.49 -15.19 24.79
C ASP A 126 -21.50 -14.50 26.16
N ARG A 127 -21.32 -13.16 26.19
CA ARG A 127 -21.40 -12.35 27.41
C ARG A 127 -22.43 -11.24 27.24
N SER A 128 -23.29 -11.07 28.24
CA SER A 128 -24.25 -9.97 28.26
C SER A 128 -23.56 -8.63 28.51
N MET A 129 -23.89 -7.63 27.70
CA MET A 129 -23.42 -6.26 27.83
C MET A 129 -24.53 -5.37 28.42
N ARG A 130 -24.21 -4.52 29.40
CA ARG A 130 -25.23 -3.71 30.09
C ARG A 130 -24.97 -2.20 30.02
N TRP A 131 -26.03 -1.44 29.74
CA TRP A 131 -26.03 0.03 29.78
C TRP A 131 -27.20 0.58 30.58
N ARG A 132 -26.96 1.64 31.35
CA ARG A 132 -28.03 2.47 31.94
C ARG A 132 -28.37 3.61 30.99
N VAL A 133 -29.65 3.90 30.85
CA VAL A 133 -30.16 5.03 30.07
C VAL A 133 -31.22 5.77 30.88
N HIS A 134 -31.24 7.09 30.78
CA HIS A 134 -32.27 7.94 31.37
C HIS A 134 -33.18 8.44 30.26
N LEU A 135 -34.45 8.03 30.28
CA LEU A 135 -35.48 8.47 29.36
C LEU A 135 -36.10 9.79 29.84
N ASP A 136 -36.70 10.57 28.94
CA ASP A 136 -37.45 11.76 29.36
C ASP A 136 -38.71 11.38 30.13
N ARG A 137 -39.26 10.20 29.84
CA ARG A 137 -40.47 9.66 30.47
C ARG A 137 -40.33 8.15 30.68
N ALA A 138 -40.90 7.66 31.77
CA ALA A 138 -40.98 6.24 32.01
C ALA A 138 -41.97 5.56 31.03
N PRO A 139 -41.59 4.48 30.34
CA PRO A 139 -42.47 3.73 29.44
C PRO A 139 -43.54 2.97 30.24
N ARG A 140 -44.80 3.43 30.22
CA ARG A 140 -45.90 2.88 31.03
C ARG A 140 -46.71 1.81 30.31
N ARG A 141 -46.78 1.86 28.99
CA ARG A 141 -47.54 0.94 28.12
C ARG A 141 -46.59 0.11 27.28
N CYS A 142 -45.65 0.75 26.61
CA CYS A 142 -44.71 0.10 25.73
C CYS A 142 -43.41 0.89 25.62
N LEU A 143 -42.38 0.21 25.15
CA LEU A 143 -41.13 0.80 24.73
C LEU A 143 -40.86 0.37 23.30
N ASN A 144 -40.85 1.33 22.39
CA ASN A 144 -40.35 1.11 21.05
C ASN A 144 -38.82 1.20 21.04
N TYR A 145 -38.17 0.32 20.29
CA TYR A 145 -36.71 0.22 20.23
C TYR A 145 -36.24 -0.07 18.81
N TYR A 146 -35.22 0.67 18.38
CA TYR A 146 -34.69 0.61 17.01
C TYR A 146 -33.17 0.50 17.06
N PHE A 147 -32.65 -0.69 16.72
CA PHE A 147 -31.24 -0.94 16.56
C PHE A 147 -30.82 -0.58 15.13
N LEU A 148 -29.84 0.31 14.98
CA LEU A 148 -29.43 0.89 13.70
C LEU A 148 -27.91 0.73 13.50
N ARG A 149 -27.46 0.62 12.25
CA ARG A 149 -26.03 0.47 11.91
C ARG A 149 -25.24 1.77 11.93
N SER A 150 -25.83 2.88 11.48
CA SER A 150 -25.09 4.14 11.32
C SER A 150 -25.95 5.40 11.31
N SER A 151 -27.27 5.28 11.26
CA SER A 151 -28.22 6.40 11.26
C SER A 151 -28.96 6.54 12.59
N PHE A 152 -29.56 7.71 12.78
CA PHE A 152 -30.50 7.97 13.87
C PHE A 152 -31.92 8.22 13.33
N ASP A 153 -32.25 7.63 12.19
CA ASP A 153 -33.57 7.70 11.57
C ASP A 153 -34.23 6.31 11.59
N PRO A 154 -35.26 6.10 12.43
CA PRO A 154 -35.99 4.83 12.46
C PRO A 154 -36.71 4.46 11.16
N ASN A 155 -36.89 5.40 10.23
CA ASN A 155 -37.46 5.16 8.91
C ASN A 155 -36.43 4.68 7.88
N ASP A 156 -35.15 4.68 8.25
CA ASP A 156 -34.07 4.17 7.41
C ASP A 156 -34.03 2.65 7.47
N ILE A 157 -34.93 2.03 6.70
CA ILE A 157 -35.13 0.57 6.66
C ILE A 157 -33.84 -0.17 6.24
N GLN A 158 -32.95 0.47 5.47
CA GLN A 158 -31.68 -0.12 5.06
C GLN A 158 -30.70 -0.27 6.22
N ASN A 159 -30.75 0.63 7.21
CA ASN A 159 -29.86 0.60 8.38
C ASN A 159 -30.50 -0.02 9.62
N LEU A 160 -31.80 -0.30 9.61
CA LEU A 160 -32.53 -0.91 10.72
C LEU A 160 -32.24 -2.42 10.83
N GLN A 161 -31.81 -2.85 12.01
CA GLN A 161 -31.35 -4.21 12.25
C GLN A 161 -32.45 -5.12 12.81
N ASN A 162 -33.30 -4.61 13.72
CA ASN A 162 -34.43 -5.35 14.28
C ASN A 162 -35.72 -5.07 13.50
N VAL A 163 -35.82 -5.60 12.27
CA VAL A 163 -36.97 -5.32 11.39
C VAL A 163 -38.27 -5.99 11.88
N GLU A 164 -38.18 -7.18 12.46
CA GLU A 164 -39.34 -8.02 12.79
C GLU A 164 -40.17 -7.53 13.99
N GLU A 165 -39.51 -7.11 15.07
CA GLU A 165 -40.16 -6.61 16.28
C GLU A 165 -39.39 -5.43 16.85
N LYS A 166 -40.14 -4.39 17.19
CA LYS A 166 -39.61 -3.08 17.61
C LYS A 166 -40.28 -2.58 18.87
N THR A 167 -41.15 -3.37 19.49
CA THR A 167 -41.97 -2.93 20.61
C THR A 167 -41.99 -4.01 21.67
N VAL A 168 -41.61 -3.66 22.91
CA VAL A 168 -41.89 -4.47 24.08
C VAL A 168 -43.00 -3.83 24.91
N HIS A 169 -43.91 -4.64 25.43
CA HIS A 169 -44.97 -4.16 26.32
C HIS A 169 -44.48 -4.08 27.77
N THR A 170 -44.63 -2.91 28.38
CA THR A 170 -44.25 -2.66 29.77
C THR A 170 -44.97 -3.65 30.69
N PRO A 171 -44.27 -4.29 31.65
CA PRO A 171 -44.91 -5.18 32.62
C PRO A 171 -46.04 -4.50 33.40
N LYS A 172 -47.19 -5.17 33.48
CA LYS A 172 -48.37 -4.64 34.19
C LYS A 172 -48.14 -4.60 35.71
N ASN A 173 -48.84 -3.71 36.40
CA ASN A 173 -48.90 -3.57 37.87
C ASN A 173 -47.68 -2.97 38.55
N PHE A 174 -46.74 -2.40 37.79
CA PHE A 174 -45.57 -1.70 38.33
C PHE A 174 -45.54 -0.25 37.85
N ARG A 175 -45.04 0.64 38.72
CA ARG A 175 -44.64 1.99 38.32
C ARG A 175 -43.12 1.98 38.19
N PHE A 176 -42.64 2.42 37.05
CA PHE A 176 -41.23 2.46 36.74
C PHE A 176 -40.73 3.90 36.66
N ASP A 177 -39.46 4.07 36.98
CA ASP A 177 -38.75 5.33 36.78
C ASP A 177 -38.30 5.48 35.33
N PRO A 178 -37.91 6.70 34.90
CA PRO A 178 -37.35 6.90 33.56
C PRO A 178 -35.96 6.26 33.37
N ASP A 179 -35.32 5.82 34.46
CA ASP A 179 -34.06 5.08 34.40
C ASP A 179 -34.31 3.62 34.00
N LEU A 180 -33.76 3.22 32.86
CA LEU A 180 -33.84 1.88 32.32
C LEU A 180 -32.44 1.27 32.21
N THR A 181 -32.33 -0.05 32.38
CA THR A 181 -31.10 -0.78 32.04
C THR A 181 -31.36 -1.64 30.81
N LEU A 182 -30.57 -1.41 29.76
CA LEU A 182 -30.51 -2.27 28.59
C LEU A 182 -29.46 -3.37 28.82
N GLU A 183 -29.82 -4.59 28.50
CA GLU A 183 -28.92 -5.72 28.36
C GLU A 183 -28.97 -6.23 26.92
N LEU A 184 -27.81 -6.54 26.34
CA LEU A 184 -27.70 -7.15 25.01
C LEU A 184 -26.76 -8.35 25.09
N GLY A 185 -27.27 -9.55 24.84
CA GLY A 185 -26.47 -10.75 24.66
C GLY A 185 -26.25 -11.03 23.17
N VAL A 186 -25.03 -11.38 22.77
CA VAL A 186 -24.68 -11.71 21.38
C VAL A 186 -24.02 -13.08 21.34
N ALA A 187 -24.65 -14.03 20.64
CA ALA A 187 -24.14 -15.39 20.46
C ALA A 187 -23.07 -15.46 19.37
N GLU A 188 -22.33 -16.57 19.29
CA GLU A 188 -21.27 -16.79 18.28
C GLU A 188 -21.74 -16.60 16.83
N ASP A 189 -22.99 -16.97 16.54
CA ASP A 189 -23.57 -16.85 15.20
C ASP A 189 -23.99 -15.42 14.84
N GLY A 190 -23.84 -14.45 15.75
CA GLY A 190 -24.25 -13.05 15.56
C GLY A 190 -25.71 -12.77 15.94
N THR A 191 -26.43 -13.76 16.49
CA THR A 191 -27.76 -13.55 17.05
C THR A 191 -27.68 -12.68 18.30
N ALA A 192 -28.33 -11.51 18.25
CA ALA A 192 -28.40 -10.56 19.35
C ALA A 192 -29.78 -10.57 20.01
N THR A 193 -29.79 -10.65 21.33
CA THR A 193 -31.00 -10.72 22.14
C THR A 193 -31.07 -9.52 23.10
N PRO A 194 -31.96 -8.54 22.85
CA PRO A 194 -32.12 -7.39 23.72
C PRO A 194 -33.04 -7.70 24.91
N ARG A 195 -32.69 -7.19 26.08
CA ARG A 195 -33.51 -7.29 27.29
C ARG A 195 -33.54 -5.94 28.01
N PHE A 196 -34.74 -5.45 28.28
CA PHE A 196 -35.01 -4.17 28.94
C PHE A 196 -35.37 -4.41 30.38
N ILE A 197 -34.51 -3.98 31.30
CA ILE A 197 -34.65 -4.18 32.75
C ILE A 197 -35.19 -2.89 33.36
N TYR A 198 -36.45 -2.95 33.82
CA TYR A 198 -37.18 -1.84 34.42
C TYR A 198 -36.93 -1.72 35.92
N ARG A 199 -36.62 -2.83 36.59
CA ARG A 199 -36.25 -2.86 38.00
C ARG A 199 -35.28 -4.01 38.26
N GLN A 200 -34.12 -3.69 38.84
CA GLN A 200 -33.15 -4.68 39.26
C GLN A 200 -33.48 -5.17 40.68
N GLY A 201 -33.71 -6.47 40.83
CA GLY A 201 -33.96 -7.12 42.13
C GLY A 201 -32.66 -7.53 42.83
N ARG A 202 -32.75 -7.98 44.09
CA ARG A 202 -31.60 -8.59 44.79
C ARG A 202 -31.26 -9.97 44.21
N THR A 203 -32.26 -10.66 43.68
CA THR A 203 -32.12 -11.92 42.94
C THR A 203 -32.61 -11.76 41.51
N GLU A 204 -32.24 -12.69 40.62
CA GLU A 204 -32.71 -12.67 39.23
C GLU A 204 -34.24 -12.85 39.13
N ALA A 205 -34.83 -13.60 40.06
CA ALA A 205 -36.29 -13.79 40.17
C ALA A 205 -37.03 -12.50 40.56
N ASP A 206 -36.36 -11.58 41.26
CA ASP A 206 -36.92 -10.28 41.67
C ASP A 206 -36.73 -9.18 40.59
N THR A 207 -36.05 -9.51 39.49
CA THR A 207 -35.75 -8.56 38.42
C THR A 207 -36.92 -8.48 37.45
N VAL A 208 -37.47 -7.27 37.29
CA VAL A 208 -38.57 -7.02 36.35
C VAL A 208 -37.97 -6.56 35.03
N ALA A 209 -38.04 -7.42 34.02
CA ALA A 209 -37.49 -7.17 32.69
C ALA A 209 -38.40 -7.71 31.59
N GLN A 210 -38.26 -7.16 30.40
CA GLN A 210 -38.86 -7.69 29.17
C GLN A 210 -37.78 -7.99 28.15
N GLN A 211 -37.86 -9.17 27.55
CA GLN A 211 -36.99 -9.57 26.45
C GLN A 211 -37.66 -9.15 25.14
N GLY A 212 -36.91 -8.47 24.27
CA GLY A 212 -37.33 -8.21 22.89
C GLY A 212 -36.95 -9.38 21.99
N ARG A 213 -37.55 -9.45 20.80
CA ARG A 213 -37.24 -10.49 19.83
C ARG A 213 -35.74 -10.48 19.43
N PRO A 214 -35.09 -11.65 19.37
CA PRO A 214 -33.74 -11.77 18.83
C PRO A 214 -33.67 -11.33 17.37
N PHE A 215 -32.56 -10.74 16.99
CA PHE A 215 -32.28 -10.30 15.62
C PHE A 215 -30.81 -10.53 15.28
N PHE A 216 -30.48 -10.55 13.99
CA PHE A 216 -29.11 -10.77 13.54
C PHE A 216 -28.33 -9.46 13.52
N LEU A 217 -27.22 -9.40 14.25
CA LEU A 217 -26.22 -8.35 14.08
C LEU A 217 -25.24 -8.80 12.98
N ASP A 218 -24.97 -7.92 12.03
CA ASP A 218 -23.96 -8.15 11.00
C ASP A 218 -22.57 -8.12 11.63
N MET A 219 -22.16 -9.30 12.12
CA MET A 219 -20.92 -9.61 12.79
C MET A 219 -19.81 -9.95 11.80
N THR A 220 -19.77 -9.31 10.64
CA THR A 220 -18.63 -9.40 9.71
C THR A 220 -17.37 -8.77 10.35
N THR A 221 -16.86 -9.41 11.40
CA THR A 221 -15.45 -9.33 11.79
C THR A 221 -14.68 -9.93 10.62
N GLY A 222 -13.67 -9.22 10.13
CA GLY A 222 -12.84 -9.65 9.01
C GLY A 222 -11.99 -10.89 9.32
N ASP A 223 -12.63 -11.99 9.72
CA ASP A 223 -12.04 -13.31 9.69
C ASP A 223 -12.01 -13.76 8.24
N SER A 224 -10.79 -13.80 7.72
CA SER A 224 -10.33 -14.53 6.54
C SER A 224 -10.96 -14.23 5.17
N LEU A 225 -11.30 -12.98 4.88
CA LEU A 225 -11.32 -12.50 3.50
C LEU A 225 -10.36 -11.31 3.35
N PRO A 226 -9.40 -11.36 2.41
CA PRO A 226 -8.46 -10.26 2.19
C PRO A 226 -9.19 -9.10 1.53
N ILE A 227 -9.94 -8.32 2.32
CA ILE A 227 -10.42 -7.02 1.90
C ILE A 227 -9.19 -6.10 1.89
N GLY A 228 -8.72 -5.75 0.69
CA GLY A 228 -7.58 -4.86 0.54
C GLY A 228 -7.85 -3.53 1.23
N LYS A 229 -7.08 -3.19 2.27
CA LYS A 229 -7.21 -1.90 2.97
C LYS A 229 -6.88 -0.77 2.00
N ALA A 230 -7.62 0.33 2.06
CA ALA A 230 -7.35 1.53 1.29
C ALA A 230 -7.22 2.74 2.23
N TYR A 231 -6.23 3.57 1.98
CA TYR A 231 -5.83 4.72 2.78
C TYR A 231 -6.04 5.99 1.96
N LEU A 232 -6.64 6.99 2.58
CA LEU A 232 -6.87 8.30 1.98
C LEU A 232 -6.02 9.34 2.72
N GLY A 233 -5.05 9.92 2.02
CA GLY A 233 -4.29 11.08 2.48
C GLY A 233 -4.99 12.37 2.10
N LEU A 234 -5.22 13.24 3.07
CA LEU A 234 -5.77 14.57 2.86
C LEU A 234 -4.74 15.59 3.35
N ASP A 235 -4.29 16.50 2.49
CA ASP A 235 -3.42 17.61 2.85
C ASP A 235 -4.13 18.94 2.62
N PHE A 236 -4.07 19.82 3.61
CA PHE A 236 -4.69 21.14 3.59
C PHE A 236 -3.57 22.18 3.55
N GLY A 237 -3.04 22.44 2.36
CA GLY A 237 -2.08 23.51 2.13
C GLY A 237 -2.78 24.87 2.04
N THR A 238 -2.06 25.95 2.38
CA THR A 238 -2.56 27.35 2.40
C THR A 238 -3.08 27.89 1.06
N SER A 239 -3.00 27.12 -0.04
CA SER A 239 -3.50 27.55 -1.35
C SER A 239 -4.20 26.46 -2.17
N ASN A 240 -4.28 25.20 -1.69
CA ASN A 240 -5.07 24.12 -2.31
C ASN A 240 -5.17 22.92 -1.35
N THR A 241 -6.34 22.25 -1.34
CA THR A 241 -6.56 20.97 -0.68
C THR A 241 -6.26 19.83 -1.65
N SER A 242 -5.49 18.83 -1.24
CA SER A 242 -5.22 17.64 -2.05
C SER A 242 -5.73 16.37 -1.36
N VAL A 243 -6.17 15.42 -2.20
CA VAL A 243 -6.75 14.15 -1.78
C VAL A 243 -6.04 13.05 -2.54
N SER A 244 -5.46 12.09 -1.84
CA SER A 244 -4.70 10.99 -2.45
C SER A 244 -5.10 9.63 -1.89
N PHE A 245 -5.20 8.63 -2.76
CA PHE A 245 -5.59 7.27 -2.42
C PHE A 245 -4.40 6.31 -2.50
N VAL A 246 -4.23 5.42 -1.52
CA VAL A 246 -3.18 4.40 -1.46
C VAL A 246 -3.76 3.09 -0.97
N ASN A 247 -3.61 1.98 -1.70
CA ASN A 247 -4.11 0.67 -1.25
C ASN A 247 -3.04 -0.17 -0.52
N GLN A 248 -3.47 -1.21 0.20
CA GLN A 248 -2.61 -2.08 1.00
C GLN A 248 -1.59 -2.84 0.16
N THR A 249 -1.94 -3.22 -1.07
CA THR A 249 -1.00 -3.80 -2.02
C THR A 249 0.14 -2.82 -2.29
N SER A 250 -0.15 -1.53 -2.49
CA SER A 250 0.85 -0.50 -2.67
C SER A 250 1.72 -0.32 -1.41
N ILE A 251 1.16 -0.46 -0.21
CA ILE A 251 1.90 -0.35 1.06
C ILE A 251 2.77 -1.56 1.35
N GLN A 252 2.29 -2.79 1.15
CA GLN A 252 3.13 -4.00 1.24
C GLN A 252 4.23 -3.98 0.19
N ILE A 253 3.93 -3.44 -0.99
CA ILE A 253 4.90 -3.13 -2.00
C ILE A 253 5.89 -2.07 -1.47
N PHE A 254 5.46 -0.97 -0.83
CA PHE A 254 6.35 0.03 -0.21
C PHE A 254 7.17 -0.50 0.97
N GLU A 255 6.64 -1.42 1.78
CA GLU A 255 7.31 -2.04 2.93
C GLU A 255 8.35 -3.06 2.47
N ARG A 256 8.01 -3.88 1.46
CA ARG A 256 8.94 -4.79 0.81
C ARG A 256 10.02 -4.02 0.02
N ARG A 257 9.65 -2.92 -0.63
CA ARG A 257 10.58 -1.97 -1.30
C ARG A 257 11.44 -1.18 -0.31
N SER A 258 10.97 -0.92 0.91
CA SER A 258 11.72 -0.19 1.95
C SER A 258 12.84 -1.04 2.58
N GLN A 259 12.79 -2.37 2.48
CA GLN A 259 13.86 -3.25 2.95
C GLN A 259 14.97 -3.46 1.92
N GLU A 260 14.71 -3.20 0.63
CA GLU A 260 15.71 -3.21 -0.44
C GLU A 260 16.14 -1.77 -0.77
N ARG A 261 16.88 -1.16 0.15
CA ARG A 261 17.26 0.27 0.17
C ARG A 261 18.18 0.74 -0.99
N SER A 262 18.29 -0.01 -2.09
CA SER A 262 19.12 0.34 -3.26
C SER A 262 18.53 -0.10 -4.62
N TRP A 263 17.27 -0.54 -4.68
CA TRP A 263 16.67 -1.04 -5.91
C TRP A 263 15.61 -0.08 -6.44
N ASN A 264 15.86 0.45 -7.63
CA ASN A 264 14.96 1.36 -8.33
C ASN A 264 13.83 0.59 -9.00
N GLU A 265 12.67 1.23 -9.11
CA GLU A 265 11.51 0.67 -9.81
C GLU A 265 11.75 0.57 -11.32
N LEU A 266 11.15 -0.44 -11.96
CA LEU A 266 11.30 -0.67 -13.41
C LEU A 266 10.88 0.54 -14.26
N VAL A 267 9.85 1.28 -13.81
CA VAL A 267 9.35 2.49 -14.49
C VAL A 267 10.42 3.58 -14.50
N ASP A 268 11.08 3.80 -13.37
CA ASP A 268 12.13 4.81 -13.23
C ASP A 268 13.39 4.39 -14.00
N LEU A 269 13.73 3.10 -13.94
CA LEU A 269 14.82 2.51 -14.70
C LEU A 269 14.63 2.63 -16.21
N ALA A 270 13.39 2.55 -16.72
CA ALA A 270 13.12 2.75 -18.13
C ALA A 270 13.47 4.18 -18.61
N ALA A 271 13.47 5.18 -17.72
CA ALA A 271 13.88 6.55 -18.06
C ALA A 271 15.39 6.77 -17.96
N CYS A 272 16.09 5.99 -17.12
CA CYS A 272 17.51 6.21 -16.81
C CYS A 272 18.46 5.25 -17.52
N LEU A 273 17.98 4.10 -18.00
CA LEU A 273 18.84 3.12 -18.68
C LEU A 273 19.18 3.54 -20.11
N PRO A 274 20.34 3.07 -20.64
CA PRO A 274 20.69 3.25 -22.05
C PRO A 274 19.59 2.78 -23.01
N TYR A 275 19.45 3.44 -24.17
CA TYR A 275 18.43 3.12 -25.18
C TYR A 275 18.24 1.62 -25.48
N PRO A 276 19.32 0.80 -25.63
CA PRO A 276 19.18 -0.64 -25.84
C PRO A 276 18.42 -1.39 -24.74
N LEU A 277 18.35 -0.84 -23.53
CA LEU A 277 17.64 -1.41 -22.38
C LEU A 277 16.36 -0.66 -22.06
N SER A 278 16.35 0.67 -22.17
CA SER A 278 15.15 1.46 -21.87
C SER A 278 14.01 1.18 -22.83
N ALA A 279 14.27 1.03 -24.13
CA ALA A 279 13.23 0.72 -25.11
C ALA A 279 12.53 -0.63 -24.82
N PRO A 280 13.23 -1.78 -24.66
CA PRO A 280 12.57 -3.03 -24.32
C PRO A 280 11.99 -3.04 -22.90
N LEU A 281 12.59 -2.31 -21.94
CA LEU A 281 12.03 -2.21 -20.58
C LEU A 281 10.70 -1.44 -20.58
N ALA A 282 10.62 -0.34 -21.32
CA ALA A 282 9.38 0.42 -21.47
C ALA A 282 8.29 -0.43 -22.11
N GLN A 283 8.62 -1.26 -23.12
CA GLN A 283 7.67 -2.20 -23.72
C GLN A 283 7.18 -3.23 -22.69
N TYR A 284 8.07 -3.78 -21.88
CA TYR A 284 7.72 -4.72 -20.82
C TYR A 284 6.78 -4.10 -19.78
N VAL A 285 7.14 -2.92 -19.26
CA VAL A 285 6.37 -2.21 -18.23
C VAL A 285 5.00 -1.75 -18.74
N SER A 286 4.89 -1.44 -20.04
CA SER A 286 3.61 -1.02 -20.65
C SER A 286 2.64 -2.18 -20.94
N GLN A 287 3.05 -3.43 -20.73
CA GLN A 287 2.28 -4.58 -21.16
C GLN A 287 1.26 -5.03 -20.12
N THR A 288 0.00 -5.16 -20.53
CA THR A 288 -1.10 -5.63 -19.68
C THR A 288 -1.57 -7.05 -20.03
N ASP A 289 -1.16 -7.58 -21.19
CA ASP A 289 -1.47 -8.93 -21.67
C ASP A 289 -0.41 -9.94 -21.19
N PRO A 290 -0.77 -10.98 -20.40
CA PRO A 290 0.17 -11.98 -19.88
C PRO A 290 1.03 -12.67 -20.94
N ALA A 291 0.46 -13.00 -22.11
CA ALA A 291 1.18 -13.69 -23.18
C ALA A 291 2.27 -12.80 -23.80
N ARG A 292 1.94 -11.51 -23.96
CA ARG A 292 2.88 -10.52 -24.46
C ARG A 292 3.88 -10.08 -23.38
N LEU A 293 3.51 -10.18 -22.10
CA LEU A 293 4.38 -9.84 -20.97
C LEU A 293 5.58 -10.79 -20.89
N ALA A 294 5.35 -12.09 -21.06
CA ALA A 294 6.41 -13.09 -21.15
C ALA A 294 7.36 -12.82 -22.34
N THR A 295 6.80 -12.45 -23.49
CA THR A 295 7.57 -12.11 -24.70
C THR A 295 8.41 -10.85 -24.50
N ALA A 296 7.81 -9.76 -24.01
CA ALA A 296 8.50 -8.51 -23.76
C ALA A 296 9.58 -8.64 -22.67
N GLY A 297 9.32 -9.45 -21.64
CA GLY A 297 10.32 -9.76 -20.60
C GLY A 297 11.50 -10.53 -21.17
N ARG A 298 11.26 -11.51 -22.05
CA ARG A 298 12.32 -12.23 -22.77
C ARG A 298 13.17 -11.26 -23.61
N ASP A 299 12.54 -10.35 -24.35
CA ASP A 299 13.25 -9.40 -25.21
C ASP A 299 14.12 -8.43 -24.38
N PHE A 300 13.64 -7.99 -23.21
CA PHE A 300 14.46 -7.21 -22.27
C PHE A 300 15.65 -8.03 -21.75
N VAL A 301 15.42 -9.27 -21.30
CA VAL A 301 16.51 -10.12 -20.77
C VAL A 301 17.56 -10.42 -21.85
N GLU A 302 17.16 -10.72 -23.07
CA GLU A 302 18.09 -10.91 -24.20
C GLU A 302 18.90 -9.63 -24.46
N SER A 303 18.26 -8.46 -24.43
CA SER A 303 18.92 -7.16 -24.63
C SER A 303 19.91 -6.84 -23.50
N SER A 304 19.51 -7.06 -22.25
CA SER A 304 20.36 -6.81 -21.07
C SER A 304 21.56 -7.72 -20.99
N LEU A 305 21.38 -9.03 -21.23
CA LEU A 305 22.49 -9.98 -21.26
C LEU A 305 23.43 -9.70 -22.43
N THR A 306 22.89 -9.27 -23.58
CA THR A 306 23.72 -8.89 -24.73
C THR A 306 24.57 -7.67 -24.41
N LEU A 307 23.99 -6.63 -23.80
CA LEU A 307 24.73 -5.43 -23.44
C LEU A 307 25.82 -5.75 -22.41
N ALA A 308 25.49 -6.47 -21.34
CA ALA A 308 26.47 -6.90 -20.34
C ALA A 308 27.61 -7.73 -20.95
N ALA A 309 27.27 -8.68 -21.82
CA ALA A 309 28.25 -9.52 -22.51
C ALA A 309 29.18 -8.70 -23.41
N TYR A 310 28.66 -7.73 -24.15
CA TYR A 310 29.46 -6.88 -25.03
C TYR A 310 30.35 -5.92 -24.25
N THR A 311 29.84 -5.32 -23.17
CA THR A 311 30.63 -4.45 -22.29
C THR A 311 31.81 -5.23 -21.69
N ALA A 312 31.56 -6.40 -21.09
CA ALA A 312 32.63 -7.24 -20.53
C ALA A 312 33.60 -7.75 -21.61
N TYR A 313 33.10 -8.13 -22.78
CA TYR A 313 33.95 -8.61 -23.86
C TYR A 313 34.86 -7.51 -24.44
N GLN A 314 34.31 -6.32 -24.66
CA GLN A 314 35.07 -5.17 -25.16
C GLN A 314 36.16 -4.76 -24.16
N GLU A 315 35.81 -4.72 -22.87
CA GLU A 315 36.79 -4.44 -21.83
C GLU A 315 37.91 -5.48 -21.78
N TYR A 316 37.56 -6.76 -21.93
CA TYR A 316 38.54 -7.85 -22.01
C TYR A 316 39.49 -7.71 -23.22
N CYS A 317 38.94 -7.37 -24.38
CA CYS A 317 39.72 -7.09 -25.60
C CYS A 317 40.69 -5.92 -25.40
N THR A 318 40.24 -4.84 -24.77
CA THR A 318 41.08 -3.69 -24.41
C THR A 318 42.21 -4.09 -23.48
N LEU A 319 41.92 -4.87 -22.43
CA LEU A 319 42.92 -5.38 -21.49
C LEU A 319 43.99 -6.24 -22.17
N LYS A 320 43.61 -7.03 -23.19
CA LYS A 320 44.54 -7.85 -23.96
C LYS A 320 45.25 -7.10 -25.09
N GLY A 321 44.86 -5.85 -25.38
CA GLY A 321 45.36 -5.08 -26.51
C GLY A 321 45.05 -5.72 -27.86
N ARG A 322 43.88 -6.37 -28.01
CA ARG A 322 43.47 -7.06 -29.24
C ARG A 322 42.05 -6.67 -29.64
N ALA A 323 41.81 -6.52 -30.95
CA ALA A 323 40.48 -6.24 -31.47
C ALA A 323 39.50 -7.42 -31.32
N GLU A 324 40.00 -8.66 -31.40
CA GLU A 324 39.20 -9.87 -31.24
C GLU A 324 39.95 -10.99 -30.48
N THR A 325 39.18 -11.90 -29.91
CA THR A 325 39.65 -13.09 -29.20
C THR A 325 38.76 -14.30 -29.52
N ARG A 326 39.24 -15.52 -29.23
CA ARG A 326 38.50 -16.76 -29.53
C ARG A 326 37.16 -16.87 -28.80
N ILE A 327 36.96 -16.13 -27.71
CA ILE A 327 35.73 -16.17 -26.90
C ILE A 327 34.52 -15.72 -27.73
N LEU A 328 34.67 -14.68 -28.56
CA LEU A 328 33.57 -14.19 -29.41
C LEU A 328 33.09 -15.23 -30.42
N LYS A 329 33.96 -16.13 -30.89
CA LYS A 329 33.60 -17.18 -31.85
C LYS A 329 32.57 -18.18 -31.29
N ARG A 330 32.37 -18.21 -29.97
CA ARG A 330 31.34 -19.02 -29.29
C ARG A 330 29.95 -18.40 -29.39
N LEU A 331 29.85 -17.09 -29.64
CA LEU A 331 28.58 -16.38 -29.78
C LEU A 331 27.98 -16.59 -31.18
N ARG A 332 27.20 -17.67 -31.36
CA ARG A 332 26.53 -17.96 -32.65
C ARG A 332 25.20 -17.24 -32.85
N LYS A 333 24.51 -16.86 -31.77
CA LYS A 333 23.20 -16.20 -31.77
C LYS A 333 23.13 -15.21 -30.61
N ARG A 334 22.35 -14.13 -30.75
CA ARG A 334 22.15 -13.11 -29.71
C ARG A 334 20.98 -13.42 -28.76
N SER A 335 20.85 -14.68 -28.35
CA SER A 335 19.83 -15.11 -27.39
C SER A 335 20.41 -15.19 -25.98
N ALA A 336 19.54 -15.24 -24.97
CA ALA A 336 19.90 -15.16 -23.55
C ALA A 336 21.03 -16.13 -23.15
N GLY A 337 20.94 -17.41 -23.55
CA GLY A 337 21.95 -18.43 -23.24
C GLY A 337 23.35 -18.13 -23.80
N PRO A 338 23.52 -17.98 -25.12
CA PRO A 338 24.81 -17.59 -25.70
C PRO A 338 25.37 -16.27 -25.17
N ALA A 339 24.53 -15.25 -24.94
CA ALA A 339 24.96 -13.97 -24.38
C ALA A 339 25.46 -14.15 -22.94
N TRP A 340 24.73 -14.90 -22.11
CA TRP A 340 25.14 -15.22 -20.75
C TRP A 340 26.44 -16.04 -20.70
N GLY A 341 26.62 -16.98 -21.62
CA GLY A 341 27.88 -17.72 -21.78
C GLY A 341 29.07 -16.82 -22.11
N LEU A 342 28.90 -15.92 -23.09
CA LEU A 342 29.93 -14.93 -23.45
C LEU A 342 30.27 -14.01 -22.27
N PHE A 343 29.26 -13.56 -21.53
CA PHE A 343 29.44 -12.73 -20.35
C PHE A 343 30.27 -13.45 -19.27
N LYS A 344 29.90 -14.69 -18.92
CA LYS A 344 30.63 -15.50 -17.93
C LYS A 344 32.09 -15.70 -18.34
N ASP A 345 32.33 -16.14 -19.57
CA ASP A 345 33.68 -16.35 -20.11
C ASP A 345 34.50 -15.04 -20.08
N SER A 346 33.90 -13.89 -20.40
CA SER A 346 34.59 -12.60 -20.44
C SER A 346 34.93 -12.09 -19.04
N MET A 347 33.98 -12.19 -18.10
CA MET A 347 34.19 -11.76 -16.71
C MET A 347 35.19 -12.64 -15.97
N GLU A 348 35.22 -13.95 -16.25
CA GLU A 348 36.24 -14.86 -15.71
C GLU A 348 37.65 -14.42 -16.14
N GLN A 349 37.81 -14.03 -17.41
CA GLN A 349 39.11 -13.57 -17.92
C GLN A 349 39.50 -12.16 -17.43
N LEU A 350 38.51 -11.29 -17.18
CA LEU A 350 38.74 -9.98 -16.58
C LEU A 350 39.12 -10.07 -15.10
N GLY A 351 38.56 -11.02 -14.36
CA GLY A 351 38.82 -11.19 -12.93
C GLY A 351 38.58 -9.90 -12.14
N SER A 352 39.55 -9.50 -11.32
CA SER A 352 39.52 -8.25 -10.55
C SER A 352 39.81 -6.99 -11.37
N GLN A 353 40.22 -7.12 -12.64
CA GLN A 353 40.63 -5.99 -13.48
C GLN A 353 39.48 -5.32 -14.24
N ALA A 354 38.23 -5.82 -14.06
CA ALA A 354 37.05 -5.15 -14.59
C ALA A 354 36.83 -3.79 -13.91
N MET A 355 36.71 -2.74 -14.71
CA MET A 355 36.38 -1.37 -14.33
C MET A 355 34.98 -1.01 -14.85
N PHE A 356 34.73 -1.14 -16.16
CA PHE A 356 33.45 -0.79 -16.77
C PHE A 356 32.37 -1.84 -16.54
N SER A 357 32.74 -3.12 -16.59
CA SER A 357 31.85 -4.24 -16.28
C SER A 357 31.90 -4.66 -14.81
N ALA A 358 32.51 -3.84 -13.93
CA ALA A 358 32.69 -4.15 -12.52
C ALA A 358 31.36 -4.41 -11.79
N ALA A 359 30.36 -3.55 -12.00
CA ALA A 359 29.03 -3.69 -11.41
C ALA A 359 28.35 -4.99 -11.83
N TYR A 360 28.55 -5.45 -13.07
CA TYR A 360 28.00 -6.71 -13.55
C TYR A 360 28.57 -7.95 -12.86
N ARG A 361 29.68 -7.83 -12.11
CA ARG A 361 30.23 -8.94 -11.32
C ARG A 361 29.20 -9.48 -10.31
N GLU A 362 28.27 -8.64 -9.86
CA GLU A 362 27.20 -9.08 -8.96
C GLU A 362 26.35 -10.23 -9.54
N LEU A 363 26.16 -10.26 -10.87
CA LEU A 363 25.44 -11.34 -11.55
C LEU A 363 26.09 -12.72 -11.38
N LEU A 364 27.37 -12.78 -10.99
CA LEU A 364 28.12 -14.02 -10.80
C LEU A 364 28.10 -14.53 -9.36
N HIS A 365 27.52 -13.78 -8.40
CA HIS A 365 27.31 -14.28 -7.04
C HIS A 365 26.33 -15.45 -7.03
N SER A 366 26.54 -16.41 -6.12
CA SER A 366 25.88 -17.72 -6.13
C SER A 366 24.35 -17.68 -6.18
N GLU A 367 23.74 -16.68 -5.53
CA GLU A 367 22.28 -16.52 -5.51
C GLU A 367 21.76 -15.97 -6.85
N LEU A 368 22.26 -14.82 -7.30
CA LEU A 368 21.83 -14.19 -8.55
C LEU A 368 22.20 -15.02 -9.78
N LYS A 369 23.37 -15.65 -9.77
CA LYS A 369 23.81 -16.54 -10.84
C LYS A 369 22.84 -17.70 -11.04
N ARG A 370 22.37 -18.32 -9.95
CA ARG A 370 21.39 -19.42 -10.01
C ARG A 370 20.06 -18.93 -10.58
N GLU A 371 19.62 -17.74 -10.18
CA GLU A 371 18.37 -17.16 -10.70
C GLU A 371 18.45 -16.86 -12.19
N ILE A 372 19.58 -16.33 -12.66
CA ILE A 372 19.81 -16.04 -14.09
C ILE A 372 19.96 -17.34 -14.89
N ASP A 373 20.73 -18.31 -14.39
CA ASP A 373 20.88 -19.63 -15.03
C ASP A 373 19.50 -20.30 -15.21
N ASN A 374 18.65 -20.28 -14.18
CA ASN A 374 17.28 -20.81 -14.23
C ASN A 374 16.39 -20.03 -15.21
N ALA A 375 16.43 -18.70 -15.17
CA ALA A 375 15.62 -17.86 -16.05
C ALA A 375 15.99 -18.05 -17.53
N VAL A 376 17.28 -18.16 -17.84
CA VAL A 376 17.78 -18.45 -19.19
C VAL A 376 17.28 -19.80 -19.70
N GLU A 377 17.28 -20.83 -18.85
CA GLU A 377 16.76 -22.15 -19.20
C GLU A 377 15.25 -22.14 -19.47
N ILE A 378 14.49 -21.54 -18.56
CA ILE A 378 13.02 -21.41 -18.69
C ILE A 378 12.65 -20.61 -19.94
N MET A 379 13.35 -19.52 -20.23
CA MET A 379 13.10 -18.72 -21.45
C MET A 379 13.41 -19.49 -22.73
N ALA A 380 14.44 -20.35 -22.72
CA ALA A 380 14.74 -21.23 -23.84
C ALA A 380 13.61 -22.27 -24.03
N GLN A 381 13.10 -22.85 -22.95
CA GLN A 381 11.97 -23.78 -22.98
C GLN A 381 10.69 -23.09 -23.49
N HIS A 382 10.38 -21.89 -23.00
CA HIS A 382 9.23 -21.09 -23.44
C HIS A 382 9.31 -20.75 -24.93
N LYS A 383 10.48 -20.33 -25.43
CA LYS A 383 10.72 -20.07 -26.86
C LYS A 383 10.49 -21.29 -27.76
N HIS A 384 10.64 -22.49 -27.22
CA HIS A 384 10.41 -23.76 -27.92
C HIS A 384 9.04 -24.38 -27.60
N GLY A 385 8.13 -23.65 -26.95
CA GLY A 385 6.78 -24.09 -26.62
C GLY A 385 6.72 -25.18 -25.53
N LYS A 386 7.77 -25.31 -24.72
CA LYS A 386 7.90 -26.36 -23.69
C LYS A 386 7.59 -25.89 -22.26
N ALA A 387 7.38 -24.60 -22.04
CA ALA A 387 7.06 -24.02 -20.74
C ALA A 387 5.87 -23.05 -20.85
N THR A 388 5.02 -23.05 -19.82
CA THR A 388 3.84 -22.17 -19.74
C THR A 388 4.24 -20.73 -19.41
N GLU A 389 3.34 -19.78 -19.68
CA GLU A 389 3.54 -18.35 -19.38
C GLU A 389 3.77 -18.10 -17.88
N GLU A 390 3.07 -18.85 -17.02
CA GLU A 390 3.23 -18.78 -15.56
C GLU A 390 4.62 -19.25 -15.10
N MET A 391 5.16 -20.30 -15.73
CA MET A 391 6.51 -20.78 -15.45
C MET A 391 7.58 -19.78 -15.93
N ALA A 392 7.28 -19.01 -16.98
CA ALA A 392 8.19 -18.06 -17.60
C ALA A 392 8.21 -16.67 -16.96
N ASN A 393 7.57 -16.47 -15.79
CA ASN A 393 7.43 -15.16 -15.13
C ASN A 393 8.78 -14.39 -15.08
N PRO A 394 8.95 -13.37 -15.92
CA PRO A 394 10.26 -12.74 -16.11
C PRO A 394 10.53 -11.62 -15.08
N LEU A 395 9.57 -11.31 -14.21
CA LEU A 395 9.60 -10.09 -13.38
C LEU A 395 10.87 -9.99 -12.53
N ARG A 396 11.23 -11.06 -11.81
CA ARG A 396 12.39 -11.06 -10.91
C ARG A 396 13.70 -10.90 -11.67
N VAL A 397 13.88 -11.63 -12.78
CA VAL A 397 15.10 -11.53 -13.59
C VAL A 397 15.21 -10.19 -14.33
N VAL A 398 14.09 -9.63 -14.78
CA VAL A 398 14.02 -8.27 -15.37
C VAL A 398 14.45 -7.24 -14.32
N HIS A 399 13.94 -7.34 -13.09
CA HIS A 399 14.32 -6.47 -11.99
C HIS A 399 15.82 -6.51 -11.71
N ILE A 400 16.39 -7.71 -11.62
CA ILE A 400 17.82 -7.92 -11.35
C ILE A 400 18.69 -7.29 -12.43
N LEU A 401 18.39 -7.60 -13.68
CA LEU A 401 19.18 -7.13 -14.80
C LEU A 401 19.07 -5.62 -15.00
N ALA A 402 17.89 -5.04 -14.80
CA ALA A 402 17.66 -3.60 -14.91
C ALA A 402 18.44 -2.81 -13.85
N ASN A 403 18.40 -3.25 -12.59
CA ASN A 403 19.09 -2.57 -11.49
C ASN A 403 20.62 -2.69 -11.60
N ILE A 404 21.14 -3.87 -11.94
CA ILE A 404 22.59 -4.03 -12.13
C ILE A 404 23.08 -3.25 -13.36
N ALA A 405 22.29 -3.19 -14.43
CA ALA A 405 22.63 -2.33 -15.56
C ALA A 405 22.64 -0.84 -15.19
N HIS A 406 21.71 -0.41 -14.32
CA HIS A 406 21.70 0.97 -13.84
C HIS A 406 22.95 1.29 -13.00
N LEU A 407 23.38 0.38 -12.13
CA LEU A 407 24.66 0.51 -11.42
C LEU A 407 25.84 0.59 -12.39
N ALA A 408 25.85 -0.26 -13.43
CA ALA A 408 26.93 -0.28 -14.42
C ALA A 408 27.02 1.02 -15.25
N PHE A 409 25.88 1.66 -15.56
CA PHE A 409 25.80 2.85 -16.41
C PHE A 409 25.53 4.16 -15.65
N GLY A 410 25.46 4.12 -14.31
CA GLY A 410 25.34 5.32 -13.48
C GLY A 410 26.59 6.20 -13.56
N ASP A 411 27.76 5.58 -13.43
CA ASP A 411 29.06 6.28 -13.51
C ASP A 411 29.67 6.23 -14.92
N ASN A 412 29.22 5.30 -15.77
CA ASN A 412 29.74 5.11 -17.11
C ASN A 412 28.75 5.67 -18.14
N GLY A 413 29.02 6.89 -18.61
CA GLY A 413 28.20 7.55 -19.62
C GLY A 413 28.11 6.76 -20.91
N PHE A 414 26.93 6.16 -21.17
CA PHE A 414 26.61 5.54 -22.45
C PHE A 414 25.78 6.52 -23.29
N GLY A 415 26.41 7.08 -24.33
CA GLY A 415 25.82 8.15 -25.14
C GLY A 415 24.43 7.81 -25.69
N ILE A 416 23.46 8.67 -25.43
CA ILE A 416 22.10 8.57 -25.97
C ILE A 416 22.01 9.49 -27.19
N PHE A 417 21.72 8.94 -28.37
CA PHE A 417 21.53 9.71 -29.60
C PHE A 417 20.23 10.55 -29.62
N GLN A 418 19.47 10.59 -28.52
CA GLN A 418 18.19 11.31 -28.44
C GLN A 418 18.33 12.85 -28.44
N HIS A 419 19.55 13.36 -28.27
CA HIS A 419 19.86 14.80 -28.42
C HIS A 419 20.66 15.13 -29.69
N VAL A 420 20.77 14.21 -30.65
CA VAL A 420 21.32 14.56 -31.96
C VAL A 420 20.26 15.34 -32.74
N GLU A 421 20.39 16.66 -32.73
CA GLU A 421 19.68 17.51 -33.67
C GLU A 421 20.10 17.10 -35.10
N LYS A 422 19.14 16.63 -35.91
CA LYS A 422 19.37 16.50 -37.34
C LYS A 422 19.62 17.90 -37.91
N GLN A 423 20.89 18.25 -38.15
CA GLN A 423 21.19 19.33 -39.08
C GLN A 423 20.57 18.94 -40.43
N ARG A 424 19.61 19.75 -40.92
CA ARG A 424 19.09 19.61 -42.28
C ARG A 424 20.27 19.83 -43.23
N PHE A 425 20.44 18.97 -44.23
CA PHE A 425 21.36 19.23 -45.34
C PHE A 425 21.02 20.61 -45.93
N SER A 426 21.94 21.56 -45.76
CA SER A 426 21.87 22.88 -46.35
C SER A 426 22.59 22.82 -47.70
N VAL A 427 21.94 23.35 -48.74
CA VAL A 427 22.49 23.42 -50.11
C VAL A 427 23.62 24.45 -50.23
N ASN A 428 23.94 25.18 -49.16
CA ASN A 428 25.09 26.07 -49.14
C ASN A 428 26.32 25.28 -48.66
N TYR A 429 27.00 24.64 -49.62
CA TYR A 429 28.44 24.43 -49.60
C TYR A 429 29.04 25.06 -50.85
#